data_AF-A0A8H7UQ96-F1
#
_entry.id   AF-A0A8H7UQ96-F1
#
_cell.length_a   1.000
_cell.length_b   1.000
_cell.length_c   1.000
_cell.angle_alpha   90.00
_cell.angle_beta   90.00
_cell.angle_gamma   90.00
#
_symmetry.space_group_name_H-M   'P 1'
#
loop_
_entity.id
_entity.type
_entity.pdbx_description
1 polymer ?
#
loop_
_entity_poly.entity_id
_entity_poly.type
_entity_poly.pdbx_seq_one_letter_code
_entity_poly.pdbx_strand_id
1 'polypeptide(L)'
;MPAHENNKVISLEHPSGSKAEIALFGATLTSWIVDDIERIFVSKQAKRDGSKAIRGGIPICFPIFGTKEKIALPQHGFARNNYWEYLGIVNDNDEVSVRFGLKDTQIPQEARSAWPHSFRLTYTVSLTAKSIKTFLNVKNEDEDTFEFNTLLHTYFSVPDVTKSAVKGLAFCEYIDKVDSIGR
;
A
#
# COMPACT_ATOMS: atom_id res chain seq x y z
N MET A 1 -19.62 15.38 1.27
CA MET A 1 -18.58 15.02 0.29
C MET A 1 -18.08 13.64 0.67
N PRO A 2 -18.02 12.65 -0.23
CA PRO A 2 -17.72 11.26 0.14
C PRO A 2 -16.24 11.02 0.48
N ALA A 3 -15.37 11.99 0.17
CA ALA A 3 -13.97 12.02 0.59
C ALA A 3 -13.59 13.35 1.23
N HIS A 4 -12.73 13.29 2.26
CA HIS A 4 -12.24 14.46 2.98
C HIS A 4 -10.74 14.34 3.24
N GLU A 5 -10.00 15.43 3.06
CA GLU A 5 -8.61 15.52 3.46
C GLU A 5 -8.49 16.18 4.84
N ASN A 6 -7.80 15.53 5.77
CA ASN A 6 -7.43 16.11 7.07
C ASN A 6 -6.02 15.69 7.43
N ASN A 7 -5.12 16.66 7.65
CA ASN A 7 -3.78 16.42 8.20
C ASN A 7 -3.05 15.21 7.56
N LYS A 8 -3.03 15.15 6.21
CA LYS A 8 -2.35 14.11 5.42
C LYS A 8 -3.03 12.74 5.42
N VAL A 9 -4.32 12.67 5.72
CA VAL A 9 -5.17 11.47 5.58
C VAL A 9 -6.36 11.80 4.68
N ILE A 10 -6.69 10.87 3.78
CA ILE A 10 -7.92 10.87 2.98
C ILE A 10 -8.88 9.85 3.59
N SER A 11 -10.02 10.34 4.06
CA SER A 11 -11.10 9.50 4.58
C SER A 11 -12.17 9.30 3.50
N LEU A 12 -12.63 8.07 3.33
CA LEU A 12 -13.74 7.70 2.44
C LEU A 12 -14.93 7.22 3.27
N GLU A 13 -16.14 7.61 2.88
CA GLU A 13 -17.38 7.11 3.46
C GLU A 13 -18.39 6.77 2.37
N HIS A 14 -18.82 5.51 2.34
CA HIS A 14 -19.86 5.02 1.43
C HIS A 14 -21.24 5.19 2.09
N PRO A 15 -22.32 5.49 1.33
CA PRO A 15 -23.68 5.66 1.89
C PRO A 15 -24.22 4.48 2.72
N SER A 16 -23.67 3.27 2.54
CA SER A 16 -23.99 2.10 3.36
C SER A 16 -23.39 2.13 4.78
N GLY A 17 -22.55 3.12 5.09
CA GLY A 17 -21.80 3.22 6.34
C GLY A 17 -20.41 2.61 6.33
N SER A 18 -19.96 1.97 5.24
CA SER A 18 -18.57 1.49 5.15
C SER A 18 -17.61 2.68 5.05
N LYS A 19 -16.44 2.58 5.70
CA LYS A 19 -15.45 3.66 5.81
C LYS A 19 -14.05 3.16 5.52
N ALA A 20 -13.18 4.04 5.02
CA ALA A 20 -11.77 3.74 4.83
C ALA A 20 -10.89 4.98 5.09
N GLU A 21 -9.65 4.77 5.52
CA GLU A 21 -8.67 5.84 5.71
C GLU A 21 -7.36 5.53 4.99
N ILE A 22 -6.86 6.49 4.21
CA ILE A 22 -5.61 6.39 3.47
C ILE A 22 -4.68 7.50 3.92
N ALA A 23 -3.52 7.15 4.49
CA ALA A 23 -2.48 8.13 4.78
C ALA A 23 -1.73 8.49 3.49
N LEU A 24 -1.52 9.79 3.24
CA LEU A 24 -0.73 10.26 2.08
C LEU A 24 0.71 9.74 2.14
N PHE A 25 1.24 9.52 3.35
CA PHE A 25 2.52 8.85 3.51
C PHE A 25 2.42 7.38 3.09
N GLY A 26 3.08 7.06 1.99
CA GLY A 26 3.07 5.76 1.32
C GLY A 26 1.79 5.42 0.57
N ALA A 27 0.84 6.37 0.45
CA ALA A 27 -0.55 6.09 0.05
C ALA A 27 -1.13 4.88 0.82
N THR A 28 -0.80 4.77 2.10
CA THR A 28 -1.04 3.56 2.89
C THR A 28 -2.50 3.52 3.31
N LEU A 29 -3.26 2.53 2.85
CA LEU A 29 -4.59 2.25 3.43
C LEU A 29 -4.39 1.78 4.88
N THR A 30 -4.95 2.49 5.84
CA THR A 30 -4.73 2.26 7.28
C THR A 30 -5.98 1.83 8.05
N SER A 31 -7.17 1.95 7.45
CA SER A 31 -8.42 1.47 8.04
C SER A 31 -9.39 1.09 6.93
N TRP A 32 -10.15 0.02 7.16
CA TRP A 32 -11.36 -0.29 6.40
C TRP A 32 -12.39 -0.91 7.34
N ILE A 33 -13.45 -0.16 7.61
CA ILE A 33 -14.56 -0.57 8.47
C ILE A 33 -15.74 -0.96 7.57
N VAL A 34 -16.24 -2.16 7.78
CA VAL A 34 -17.46 -2.68 7.14
C VAL A 34 -18.24 -3.49 8.17
N ASP A 35 -19.54 -3.19 8.30
CA ASP A 35 -20.42 -3.78 9.31
C ASP A 35 -19.88 -3.56 10.74
N ASP A 36 -19.42 -2.34 11.01
CA ASP A 36 -18.82 -1.92 12.28
C ASP A 36 -17.57 -2.73 12.71
N ILE A 37 -16.98 -3.48 11.79
CA ILE A 37 -15.79 -4.31 12.02
C ILE A 37 -14.61 -3.75 11.21
N GLU A 38 -13.53 -3.39 11.91
CA GLU A 38 -12.24 -3.07 11.31
C GLU A 38 -11.60 -4.31 10.68
N ARG A 39 -11.25 -4.21 9.39
CA ARG A 39 -10.67 -5.30 8.60
C ARG A 39 -9.16 -5.19 8.44
N ILE A 40 -8.59 -4.02 8.71
CA ILE A 40 -7.18 -3.72 8.49
C ILE A 40 -6.48 -3.52 9.83
N PHE A 41 -5.41 -4.28 10.05
CA PHE A 41 -4.61 -4.15 11.27
C PHE A 41 -3.57 -3.04 11.11
N VAL A 42 -3.58 -2.08 12.03
CA VAL A 42 -2.49 -1.13 12.25
C VAL A 42 -2.00 -1.25 13.69
N SER A 43 -0.69 -1.37 13.87
CA SER A 43 -0.13 -1.49 15.22
C SER A 43 -0.36 -0.20 16.02
N LYS A 44 -0.68 -0.31 17.31
CA LYS A 44 -0.85 0.83 18.22
C LYS A 44 0.39 1.73 18.36
N GLN A 45 1.58 1.24 18.03
CA GLN A 45 2.83 2.04 18.05
C GLN A 45 3.28 2.43 16.64
N ALA A 46 2.43 2.31 15.63
CA ALA A 46 2.75 2.77 14.29
C ALA A 46 3.00 4.28 14.32
N LYS A 47 4.12 4.70 13.74
CA LYS A 47 4.41 6.13 13.55
C LYS A 47 3.62 6.63 12.34
N ARG A 48 2.98 7.79 12.49
CA ARG A 48 2.21 8.47 11.42
C ARG A 48 2.79 9.86 11.10
N ASP A 49 4.02 10.12 11.56
CA ASP A 49 4.75 11.38 11.40
C ASP A 49 5.57 11.46 10.10
N GLY A 50 5.56 10.40 9.28
CA GLY A 50 6.34 10.31 8.05
C GLY A 50 7.82 9.98 8.26
N SER A 51 8.26 9.68 9.49
CA SER A 51 9.65 9.30 9.78
C SER A 51 10.03 7.91 9.27
N LYS A 52 9.05 7.02 9.10
CA LYS A 52 9.21 5.65 8.61
C LYS A 52 7.88 5.08 8.13
N ALA A 53 7.94 4.03 7.31
CA ALA A 53 6.77 3.27 6.88
C ALA A 53 5.82 2.92 8.04
N ILE A 54 4.52 3.06 7.79
CA ILE A 54 3.47 2.74 8.76
C ILE A 54 3.47 1.23 9.03
N ARG A 55 3.45 0.85 10.32
CA ARG A 55 3.44 -0.55 10.74
C ARG A 55 2.02 -1.10 10.77
N GLY A 56 1.62 -1.72 9.65
CA GLY A 56 0.28 -2.23 9.40
C GLY A 56 -0.36 -1.53 8.20
N GLY A 57 -1.65 -1.74 7.97
CA GLY A 57 -2.33 -1.19 6.81
C GLY A 57 -2.09 -2.03 5.55
N ILE A 58 -1.99 -1.34 4.42
CA ILE A 58 -1.50 -1.90 3.15
C ILE A 58 -0.31 -1.06 2.65
N PRO A 59 0.91 -1.25 3.20
CA PRO A 59 2.10 -0.61 2.65
C PRO A 59 2.40 -1.09 1.23
N ILE A 60 2.83 -0.18 0.36
CA ILE A 60 3.21 -0.49 -1.01
C ILE A 60 4.71 -0.74 -1.09
N CYS A 61 5.10 -1.96 -1.48
CA CYS A 61 6.50 -2.28 -1.80
C CYS A 61 6.76 -1.94 -3.27
N PHE A 62 7.77 -1.12 -3.54
CA PHE A 62 8.26 -0.81 -4.88
C PHE A 62 9.59 -0.06 -4.76
N PRO A 63 10.60 -0.33 -5.61
CA PRO A 63 10.63 -1.29 -6.73
C PRO A 63 11.23 -2.65 -6.32
N ILE A 64 11.41 -2.91 -5.02
CA ILE A 64 11.96 -4.18 -4.52
C ILE A 64 11.05 -4.77 -3.44
N PHE A 65 11.03 -6.11 -3.35
CA PHE A 65 10.42 -6.82 -2.23
C PHE A 65 11.51 -7.48 -1.37
N GLY A 66 11.44 -7.31 -0.05
CA GLY A 66 12.52 -7.72 0.84
C GLY A 66 13.76 -6.85 0.64
N THR A 67 14.95 -7.46 0.78
CA THR A 67 16.24 -6.83 0.48
C THR A 67 16.76 -7.39 -0.85
N LYS A 68 17.19 -6.50 -1.75
CA LYS A 68 17.91 -6.90 -2.97
C LYS A 68 19.36 -6.46 -2.80
N GLU A 69 20.28 -7.39 -2.61
CA GLU A 69 21.69 -7.11 -2.20
C GLU A 69 22.43 -6.16 -3.15
N LYS A 70 21.97 -6.03 -4.41
CA LYS A 70 22.61 -5.23 -5.46
C LYS A 70 22.04 -3.82 -5.63
N ILE A 71 20.92 -3.50 -5.01
CA ILE A 71 20.30 -2.17 -5.12
C ILE A 71 20.35 -1.52 -3.75
N ALA A 72 21.01 -0.36 -3.66
CA ALA A 72 21.19 0.41 -2.42
C ALA A 72 19.89 1.11 -1.97
N LEU A 73 18.81 0.36 -1.84
CA LEU A 73 17.51 0.79 -1.34
C LEU A 73 17.18 0.10 -0.02
N PRO A 74 16.39 0.76 0.86
CA PRO A 74 15.91 0.13 2.07
C PRO A 74 15.01 -1.07 1.75
N GLN A 75 14.85 -1.98 2.71
CA GLN A 75 13.97 -3.13 2.57
C GLN A 75 12.56 -2.69 2.09
N HIS A 76 12.05 -3.37 1.07
CA HIS A 76 10.77 -3.08 0.38
C HIS A 76 10.74 -1.78 -0.45
N GLY A 77 11.89 -1.17 -0.70
CA GLY A 77 12.03 0.00 -1.55
C GLY A 77 11.48 1.29 -0.92
N PHE A 78 11.10 2.23 -1.77
CA PHE A 78 10.83 3.61 -1.37
C PHE A 78 9.35 4.00 -1.37
N ALA A 79 8.45 3.28 -2.06
CA ALA A 79 7.06 3.72 -2.22
C ALA A 79 6.35 4.01 -0.89
N ARG A 80 6.49 3.12 0.10
CA ARG A 80 5.91 3.25 1.46
C ARG A 80 6.56 4.31 2.37
N ASN A 81 7.66 4.94 1.92
CA ASN A 81 8.46 5.88 2.71
C ASN A 81 8.37 7.31 2.19
N ASN A 82 7.46 7.60 1.25
CA ASN A 82 7.33 8.91 0.63
C ASN A 82 5.90 9.39 0.67
N TYR A 83 5.69 10.71 0.68
CA TYR A 83 4.36 11.27 0.48
C TYR A 83 3.95 11.11 -0.98
N TRP A 84 2.75 10.57 -1.17
CA TRP A 84 2.10 10.52 -2.47
C TRP A 84 1.22 11.75 -2.63
N GLU A 85 1.09 12.19 -3.86
CA GLU A 85 0.16 13.25 -4.24
C GLU A 85 -1.27 12.68 -4.28
N TYR A 86 -2.22 13.39 -3.69
CA TYR A 86 -3.64 13.09 -3.87
C TYR A 86 -4.11 13.66 -5.21
N LEU A 87 -4.53 12.77 -6.12
CA LEU A 87 -4.94 13.12 -7.48
C LEU A 87 -6.46 13.33 -7.61
N GLY A 88 -7.21 13.25 -6.51
CA GLY A 88 -8.65 13.48 -6.48
C GLY A 88 -9.51 12.23 -6.55
N ILE A 89 -10.82 12.47 -6.65
CA ILE A 89 -11.87 11.47 -6.82
C ILE A 89 -11.95 11.08 -8.29
N VAL A 90 -12.10 9.78 -8.58
CA VAL A 90 -12.16 9.25 -9.96
C VAL A 90 -13.56 8.78 -10.36
N ASN A 91 -14.39 8.41 -9.38
CA ASN A 91 -15.78 7.95 -9.57
C ASN A 91 -16.53 8.13 -8.23
N ASP A 92 -17.79 8.57 -8.28
CA ASP A 92 -18.66 8.75 -7.10
C ASP A 92 -20.03 8.03 -7.19
N ASN A 93 -20.19 7.10 -8.15
CA ASN A 93 -21.40 6.28 -8.29
C ASN A 93 -21.49 5.21 -7.16
N ASP A 94 -21.84 3.95 -7.47
CA ASP A 94 -21.97 2.84 -6.49
C ASP A 94 -20.68 2.50 -5.70
N GLU A 95 -19.59 3.24 -5.92
CA GLU A 95 -18.35 3.17 -5.16
C GLU A 95 -17.72 4.57 -5.02
N VAL A 96 -17.01 4.77 -3.90
CA VAL A 96 -16.20 5.98 -3.67
C VAL A 96 -14.77 5.66 -4.03
N SER A 97 -14.26 6.26 -5.11
CA SER A 97 -12.90 5.99 -5.63
C SER A 97 -12.00 7.20 -5.59
N VAL A 98 -10.80 7.04 -5.01
CA VAL A 98 -9.75 8.07 -4.94
C VAL A 98 -8.44 7.57 -5.54
N ARG A 99 -7.62 8.50 -6.03
CA ARG A 99 -6.35 8.19 -6.68
C ARG A 99 -5.18 8.96 -6.09
N PHE A 100 -4.02 8.31 -6.10
CA PHE A 100 -2.75 8.83 -5.61
C PHE A 100 -1.64 8.65 -6.64
N GLY A 101 -0.67 9.56 -6.65
CA GLY A 101 0.48 9.53 -7.57
C GLY A 101 1.82 9.58 -6.85
N LEU A 102 2.81 8.87 -7.38
CA LEU A 102 4.22 9.02 -7.03
C LEU A 102 5.08 8.89 -8.28
N LYS A 103 5.98 9.85 -8.52
CA LYS A 103 6.99 9.80 -9.58
C LYS A 103 8.40 9.96 -9.02
N ASP A 104 9.40 9.69 -9.86
CA ASP A 104 10.82 9.76 -9.54
C ASP A 104 11.23 11.11 -8.92
N THR A 105 10.68 12.23 -9.40
CA THR A 105 11.01 13.56 -8.87
C THR A 105 10.48 13.83 -7.46
N GLN A 106 9.67 12.94 -6.89
CA GLN A 106 9.08 13.06 -5.55
C GLN A 106 9.76 12.17 -4.51
N ILE A 107 10.73 11.34 -4.91
CA ILE A 107 11.51 10.50 -3.99
C ILE A 107 12.88 11.14 -3.68
N PRO A 108 13.51 10.83 -2.52
CA PRO A 108 14.82 11.35 -2.15
C PRO A 108 15.89 11.08 -3.19
N GLN A 109 16.88 11.98 -3.27
CA GLN A 109 17.96 11.88 -4.24
C GLN A 109 18.74 10.57 -4.11
N GLU A 110 18.92 10.07 -2.88
CA GLU A 110 19.59 8.80 -2.60
C GLU A 110 18.84 7.62 -3.24
N ALA A 111 17.51 7.62 -3.18
CA ALA A 111 16.68 6.59 -3.80
C ALA A 111 16.69 6.70 -5.33
N ARG A 112 16.67 7.92 -5.89
CA ARG A 112 16.82 8.15 -7.33
C ARG A 112 18.19 7.69 -7.83
N SER A 113 19.25 7.93 -7.08
CA SER A 113 20.60 7.49 -7.44
C SER A 113 20.76 5.97 -7.35
N ALA A 114 20.12 5.32 -6.36
CA ALA A 114 20.18 3.87 -6.20
C ALA A 114 19.33 3.10 -7.23
N TRP A 115 18.27 3.72 -7.76
CA TRP A 115 17.41 3.15 -8.80
C TRP A 115 17.01 4.26 -9.79
N PRO A 116 17.90 4.58 -10.76
CA PRO A 116 17.84 5.78 -11.59
C PRO A 116 16.93 5.62 -12.80
N HIS A 117 15.65 5.34 -12.53
CA HIS A 117 14.65 5.19 -13.57
C HIS A 117 13.56 6.25 -13.49
N SER A 118 13.05 6.66 -14.65
CA SER A 118 11.85 7.50 -14.76
C SER A 118 10.59 6.63 -14.69
N PHE A 119 9.72 6.91 -13.73
CA PHE A 119 8.53 6.10 -13.48
C PHE A 119 7.36 6.94 -13.01
N ARG A 120 6.17 6.37 -13.16
CA ARG A 120 4.95 6.86 -12.50
C ARG A 120 4.18 5.72 -11.86
N LEU A 121 3.94 5.83 -10.57
CA LEU A 121 2.99 5.01 -9.84
C LEU A 121 1.66 5.74 -9.75
N THR A 122 0.58 5.01 -10.05
CA THR A 122 -0.78 5.47 -9.78
C THR A 122 -1.48 4.42 -8.92
N TYR A 123 -1.94 4.82 -7.73
CA TYR A 123 -2.65 3.95 -6.82
C TYR A 123 -4.10 4.40 -6.67
N THR A 124 -5.04 3.51 -6.93
CA THR A 124 -6.49 3.78 -6.82
C THR A 124 -7.07 2.93 -5.70
N VAL A 125 -7.83 3.55 -4.80
CA VAL A 125 -8.59 2.89 -3.73
C VAL A 125 -10.07 3.14 -3.97
N SER A 126 -10.83 2.07 -4.10
CA SER A 126 -12.27 2.10 -4.36
C SER A 126 -13.02 1.40 -3.24
N LEU A 127 -13.84 2.15 -2.52
CA LEU A 127 -14.68 1.65 -1.44
C LEU A 127 -16.11 1.44 -1.94
N THR A 128 -16.61 0.21 -1.81
CA THR A 128 -18.01 -0.12 -2.08
C THR A 128 -18.76 -0.36 -0.78
N ALA A 129 -20.04 -0.71 -0.86
CA ALA A 129 -20.84 -1.02 0.32
C ALA A 129 -20.24 -2.10 1.24
N LYS A 130 -19.53 -3.08 0.67
CA LYS A 130 -19.06 -4.29 1.38
C LYS A 130 -17.65 -4.74 1.01
N SER A 131 -16.95 -4.01 0.14
CA SER A 131 -15.61 -4.39 -0.32
C SER A 131 -14.73 -3.16 -0.49
N ILE A 132 -13.42 -3.38 -0.41
CA ILE A 132 -12.41 -2.40 -0.82
C ILE A 132 -11.55 -3.00 -1.93
N LYS A 133 -11.33 -2.22 -2.99
CA LYS A 133 -10.46 -2.58 -4.11
C LYS A 133 -9.27 -1.65 -4.13
N THR A 134 -8.10 -2.21 -4.34
CA THR A 134 -6.83 -1.47 -4.39
C THR A 134 -6.10 -1.83 -5.67
N PHE A 135 -5.81 -0.84 -6.51
CA PHE A 135 -5.18 -1.05 -7.81
C PHE A 135 -3.93 -0.19 -7.94
N LEU A 136 -2.78 -0.83 -8.15
CA LEU A 136 -1.51 -0.15 -8.41
C LEU A 136 -1.15 -0.30 -9.90
N ASN A 137 -0.99 0.83 -10.57
CA ASN A 137 -0.44 0.91 -11.91
C ASN A 137 1.01 1.42 -11.83
N VAL A 138 1.91 0.72 -12.55
CA VAL A 138 3.30 1.14 -12.76
C VAL A 138 3.44 1.49 -14.23
N LYS A 139 3.86 2.71 -14.52
CA LYS A 139 4.17 3.16 -15.87
C LYS A 139 5.66 3.41 -15.97
N ASN A 140 6.29 2.79 -16.97
CA ASN A 140 7.63 3.13 -17.39
C ASN A 140 7.57 4.46 -18.17
N GLU A 141 8.22 5.50 -17.64
CA GLU A 141 8.37 6.81 -18.29
C GLU A 141 9.83 7.09 -18.65
N ASP A 142 10.65 6.04 -18.66
CA ASP A 142 12.05 6.05 -19.05
C ASP A 142 12.19 5.73 -20.54
N GLU A 143 13.36 6.03 -21.09
CA GLU A 143 13.72 5.64 -22.46
C GLU A 143 14.03 4.13 -22.54
N ASP A 144 14.59 3.58 -21.45
CA ASP A 144 14.98 2.18 -21.34
C ASP A 144 13.96 1.32 -20.55
N THR A 145 14.04 0.00 -20.72
CA THR A 145 13.29 -0.94 -19.88
C THR A 145 13.90 -1.03 -18.47
N PHE A 146 13.06 -1.12 -17.44
CA PHE A 146 13.51 -1.40 -16.07
C PHE A 146 12.84 -2.64 -15.47
N GLU A 147 13.53 -3.26 -14.51
CA GLU A 147 13.00 -4.35 -13.70
C GLU A 147 12.54 -3.86 -12.33
N PHE A 148 11.43 -4.42 -11.83
CA PHE A 148 10.93 -4.12 -10.50
C PHE A 148 10.19 -5.31 -9.89
N ASN A 149 10.02 -5.25 -8.58
CA ASN A 149 9.01 -6.00 -7.86
C ASN A 149 8.02 -5.02 -7.24
N THR A 150 6.78 -5.48 -7.09
CA THR A 150 5.80 -4.77 -6.28
C THR A 150 4.97 -5.74 -5.46
N LEU A 151 4.48 -5.27 -4.31
CA LEU A 151 3.62 -6.03 -3.42
C LEU A 151 2.76 -5.07 -2.60
N LEU A 152 1.47 -5.36 -2.51
CA LEU A 152 0.55 -4.74 -1.55
C LEU A 152 0.65 -5.54 -0.23
N HIS A 153 1.28 -4.95 0.78
CA HIS A 153 1.67 -5.66 1.99
C HIS A 153 0.54 -5.68 3.03
N THR A 154 -0.60 -6.26 2.67
CA THR A 154 -1.85 -6.19 3.43
C THR A 154 -1.76 -6.88 4.80
N TYR A 155 -2.06 -6.12 5.86
CA TYR A 155 -2.23 -6.62 7.22
C TYR A 155 -3.73 -6.75 7.54
N PHE A 156 -4.24 -7.98 7.53
CA PHE A 156 -5.61 -8.25 7.92
C PHE A 156 -5.77 -8.24 9.45
N SER A 157 -6.83 -7.60 9.92
CA SER A 157 -7.26 -7.69 11.32
C SER A 157 -7.95 -9.02 11.56
N VAL A 158 -7.47 -9.78 12.56
CA VAL A 158 -8.09 -11.01 13.03
C VAL A 158 -8.24 -10.97 14.55
N PRO A 159 -9.31 -11.54 15.13
CA PRO A 159 -9.52 -11.55 16.58
C PRO A 159 -8.44 -12.34 17.34
N ASP A 160 -8.00 -13.47 16.78
CA ASP A 160 -7.05 -14.39 17.40
C ASP A 160 -6.27 -15.14 16.31
N VAL A 161 -4.97 -14.86 16.19
CA VAL A 161 -4.10 -15.49 15.18
C VAL A 161 -3.95 -17.00 15.39
N THR A 162 -4.07 -17.47 16.64
CA THR A 162 -3.94 -18.91 16.98
C THR A 162 -5.13 -19.74 16.51
N LYS A 163 -6.25 -19.08 16.23
CA LYS A 163 -7.50 -19.69 15.73
C LYS A 163 -7.79 -19.33 14.27
N SER A 164 -6.90 -18.57 13.64
CA SER A 164 -7.06 -18.12 12.25
C SER A 164 -6.44 -19.13 11.29
N ALA A 165 -7.07 -19.31 10.13
CA ALA A 165 -6.56 -20.16 9.07
C ALA A 165 -6.74 -19.48 7.71
N VAL A 166 -5.73 -19.59 6.85
CA VAL A 166 -5.81 -19.16 5.45
C VAL A 166 -6.17 -20.37 4.59
N LYS A 167 -7.22 -20.24 3.79
CA LYS A 167 -7.67 -21.27 2.84
C LYS A 167 -7.36 -20.83 1.41
N GLY A 168 -7.34 -21.77 0.47
CA GLY A 168 -7.12 -21.49 -0.97
C GLY A 168 -5.66 -21.55 -1.41
N LEU A 169 -4.73 -21.93 -0.52
CA LEU A 169 -3.30 -22.12 -0.82
C LEU A 169 -2.87 -23.60 -0.75
N ALA A 170 -3.83 -24.53 -0.65
CA ALA A 170 -3.52 -25.95 -0.64
C ALA A 170 -2.83 -26.33 -1.96
N PHE A 171 -1.76 -27.13 -1.86
CA PHE A 171 -0.95 -27.61 -2.99
C PHE A 171 -0.17 -26.52 -3.76
N CYS A 172 -0.11 -25.29 -3.26
CA CYS A 172 0.80 -24.28 -3.80
C CYS A 172 2.23 -24.54 -3.32
N GLU A 173 3.20 -24.40 -4.22
CA GLU A 173 4.61 -24.33 -3.84
C GLU A 173 4.89 -23.01 -3.10
N TYR A 174 5.73 -23.06 -2.08
CA TYR A 174 6.14 -21.89 -1.31
C TYR A 174 7.59 -22.03 -0.85
N ILE A 175 8.22 -20.88 -0.60
CA ILE A 175 9.52 -20.79 0.05
C ILE A 175 9.27 -20.38 1.50
N ASP A 176 9.68 -21.22 2.44
CA ASP A 176 9.70 -20.86 3.86
C ASP A 176 10.94 -20.01 4.14
N LYS A 177 10.74 -18.74 4.51
CA LYS A 177 11.83 -17.81 4.84
C LYS A 177 12.29 -17.90 6.31
N VAL A 178 11.58 -18.67 7.13
CA VAL A 178 11.91 -18.94 8.54
C VAL A 178 12.69 -20.25 8.64
N ASP A 179 12.39 -21.21 7.77
CA ASP A 179 13.19 -22.42 7.64
C ASP A 179 14.54 -22.09 7.00
N SER A 180 15.60 -22.08 7.83
CA SER A 180 16.97 -21.81 7.40
C SER A 180 17.63 -23.04 6.74
N ILE A 181 16.90 -24.14 6.62
CA ILE A 181 17.37 -25.38 6.02
C ILE A 181 16.67 -25.52 4.66
N GLY A 182 17.25 -24.90 3.63
CA GLY A 182 16.82 -25.13 2.25
C GLY A 182 16.82 -26.64 1.95
N ARG A 183 15.66 -27.18 1.59
CA ARG A 183 15.56 -28.46 0.89
C ARG A 183 15.49 -28.20 -0.61
#